data_AF-A0A3M7FT91-F1
#
_entry.id   AF-A0A3M7FT91-F1
#
_cell.length_a   1.000
_cell.length_b   1.000
_cell.length_c   1.000
_cell.angle_alpha   90.00
_cell.angle_beta   90.00
_cell.angle_gamma   90.00
#
_symmetry.space_group_name_H-M   'P 1'
#
loop_
_entity.id
_entity.type
_entity.pdbx_description
1 polymer ?
#
loop_
_entity_poly.entity_id
_entity_poly.type
_entity_poly.pdbx_seq_one_letter_code
_entity_poly.pdbx_strand_id
1 'polypeptide(L)'
;MNSTTYNPENDTATVQSGALWGSVYSTLDKLGVMVVGGRSASVGTGGLVLGGGNSFYAARKGLVCDNVAQLEVVLGNGEIVHANNQDRSDLFQVLKGGGNNFGIVTAMDLKTFEGGPLWGGNVVYSQSAAPEILSEFVQFADKLVEDPYASLVTYTRPVERPDPFKKLLSIEGKISDSTQITNMTSLSREWEAPNTYSTLTTKNDLRVLTKAHELWLIVVQRLKTEAKGPWEGHQLYQPMPPTFGKDSVAHGGNALGLDRFDETLILYEPYLSWTYAEQDDLFNGQAKWLRDELAAFAKSIGADNEFIYLDYADADQNPLGSYGEENVRKMKAAAKEYDPQGVFQKLQPARRTMSLARSYFLGTAHTLVGVGALFAPLTTARIFGVAAVPATNFVTRLFGCRDLVLGGGVLATVTAPTEQRRIVLLAANIINAIDVFSGLVCYAEGNLTRKALILGSGGATLAFTLGMFEAGAL
;
A
#
# COMPACT_ATOMS: atom_id res chain seq x y z
N MET A 1 -22.76 -9.65 -8.17
CA MET A 1 -22.87 -8.24 -8.60
C MET A 1 -21.68 -7.93 -9.50
N ASN A 2 -21.73 -8.37 -10.75
CA ASN A 2 -20.59 -8.37 -11.67
C ASN A 2 -20.98 -8.06 -13.13
N SER A 3 -22.17 -7.49 -13.37
CA SER A 3 -22.57 -7.09 -14.73
C SER A 3 -21.86 -5.80 -15.18
N THR A 4 -21.81 -5.61 -16.50
CA THR A 4 -21.43 -4.37 -17.17
C THR A 4 -22.47 -4.10 -18.25
N THR A 5 -23.10 -2.93 -18.20
CA THR A 5 -24.10 -2.49 -19.18
C THR A 5 -23.66 -1.16 -19.77
N TYR A 6 -23.61 -1.07 -21.10
CA TYR A 6 -23.32 0.19 -21.80
C TYR A 6 -24.62 0.99 -22.03
N ASN A 7 -24.59 2.27 -21.69
CA ASN A 7 -25.72 3.21 -21.76
C ASN A 7 -25.39 4.33 -22.76
N PRO A 8 -25.66 4.14 -24.08
CA PRO A 8 -25.27 5.09 -25.12
C PRO A 8 -26.00 6.43 -25.05
N GLU A 9 -27.12 6.53 -24.32
CA GLU A 9 -27.89 7.77 -24.17
C GLU A 9 -27.17 8.81 -23.29
N ASN A 10 -26.28 8.36 -22.41
CA ASN A 10 -25.61 9.19 -21.40
C ASN A 10 -24.07 9.09 -21.43
N ASP A 11 -23.49 8.42 -22.45
CA ASP A 11 -22.06 8.11 -22.54
C ASP A 11 -21.48 7.49 -21.24
N THR A 12 -22.17 6.47 -20.69
CA THR A 12 -21.70 5.73 -19.50
C THR A 12 -21.76 4.22 -19.67
N ALA A 13 -21.00 3.50 -18.85
CA ALA A 13 -21.19 2.09 -18.58
C ALA A 13 -21.46 1.86 -17.09
N THR A 14 -22.62 1.29 -16.76
CA THR A 14 -22.94 0.85 -15.40
C THR A 14 -22.20 -0.44 -15.11
N VAL A 15 -21.27 -0.39 -14.16
CA VAL A 15 -20.43 -1.51 -13.72
C VAL A 15 -20.76 -1.84 -12.27
N GLN A 16 -21.14 -3.10 -12.00
CA GLN A 16 -21.35 -3.57 -10.63
C GLN A 16 -20.01 -3.84 -9.93
N SER A 17 -19.88 -3.46 -8.66
CA SER A 17 -18.59 -3.38 -7.93
C SER A 17 -17.82 -4.70 -7.77
N GLY A 18 -18.48 -5.84 -7.93
CA GLY A 18 -17.87 -7.18 -7.92
C GLY A 18 -17.49 -7.70 -9.31
N ALA A 19 -17.55 -6.87 -10.36
CA ALA A 19 -16.98 -7.19 -11.66
C ALA A 19 -15.44 -7.11 -11.61
N LEU A 20 -14.78 -7.85 -12.51
CA LEU A 20 -13.33 -7.75 -12.73
C LEU A 20 -13.04 -6.96 -14.01
N TRP A 21 -11.96 -6.19 -14.06
CA TRP A 21 -11.67 -5.32 -15.21
C TRP A 21 -11.64 -6.08 -16.55
N GLY A 22 -11.10 -7.30 -16.58
CA GLY A 22 -11.11 -8.15 -17.78
C GLY A 22 -12.51 -8.46 -18.32
N SER A 23 -13.52 -8.55 -17.45
CA SER A 23 -14.93 -8.73 -17.86
C SER A 23 -15.60 -7.44 -18.34
N VAL A 24 -15.21 -6.29 -17.78
CA VAL A 24 -15.63 -4.96 -18.24
C VAL A 24 -15.11 -4.74 -19.66
N TYR A 25 -13.80 -4.88 -19.86
CA TYR A 25 -13.17 -4.72 -21.18
C TYR A 25 -13.72 -5.72 -22.21
N SER A 26 -13.89 -7.00 -21.83
CA SER A 26 -14.47 -8.02 -22.73
C SER A 26 -15.91 -7.71 -23.16
N THR A 27 -16.60 -6.81 -22.45
CA THR A 27 -17.92 -6.31 -22.82
C THR A 27 -17.80 -5.08 -23.71
N LEU A 28 -17.00 -4.09 -23.31
CA LEU A 28 -16.90 -2.79 -23.97
C LEU A 28 -16.11 -2.80 -25.29
N ASP A 29 -15.01 -3.58 -25.39
CA ASP A 29 -14.22 -3.72 -26.63
C ASP A 29 -15.10 -4.18 -27.81
N LYS A 30 -16.10 -5.03 -27.55
CA LYS A 30 -17.06 -5.53 -28.57
C LYS A 30 -18.03 -4.46 -29.07
N LEU A 31 -18.20 -3.38 -28.30
CA LEU A 31 -19.10 -2.27 -28.58
C LEU A 31 -18.36 -1.05 -29.16
N GLY A 32 -17.03 -1.12 -29.32
CA GLY A 32 -16.21 -0.01 -29.82
C GLY A 32 -16.07 1.15 -28.82
N VAL A 33 -16.40 0.94 -27.54
CA VAL A 33 -16.30 1.94 -26.47
C VAL A 33 -15.35 1.46 -25.37
N MET A 34 -14.88 2.38 -24.53
CA MET A 34 -13.98 2.07 -23.43
C MET A 34 -14.21 2.99 -22.23
N VAL A 35 -13.76 2.56 -21.05
CA VAL A 35 -13.73 3.34 -19.81
C VAL A 35 -12.29 3.47 -19.30
N VAL A 36 -12.03 4.44 -18.43
CA VAL A 36 -10.77 4.49 -17.68
C VAL A 36 -10.86 3.41 -16.59
N GLY A 37 -9.97 2.43 -16.63
CA GLY A 37 -10.01 1.26 -15.73
C GLY A 37 -8.63 0.74 -15.32
N GLY A 38 -8.62 -0.28 -14.45
CA GLY A 38 -7.41 -0.90 -13.93
C GLY A 38 -6.60 -1.67 -15.00
N ARG A 39 -5.29 -1.71 -14.84
CA ARG A 39 -4.38 -2.30 -15.86
C ARG A 39 -4.36 -3.82 -15.89
N SER A 40 -4.63 -4.50 -14.77
CA SER A 40 -4.65 -5.96 -14.67
C SER A 40 -6.09 -6.49 -14.70
N ALA A 41 -6.36 -7.50 -15.52
CA ALA A 41 -7.70 -7.98 -15.80
C ALA A 41 -8.40 -8.66 -14.60
N SER A 42 -7.62 -9.25 -13.69
CA SER A 42 -8.09 -9.94 -12.48
C SER A 42 -8.56 -9.01 -11.35
N VAL A 43 -8.23 -7.71 -11.43
CA VAL A 43 -8.52 -6.76 -10.34
C VAL A 43 -10.02 -6.41 -10.30
N GLY A 44 -10.56 -6.39 -9.08
CA GLY A 44 -11.95 -6.01 -8.82
C GLY A 44 -12.22 -4.52 -9.03
N THR A 45 -13.31 -4.22 -9.72
CA THR A 45 -13.69 -2.86 -10.12
C THR A 45 -13.95 -1.93 -8.94
N GLY A 46 -14.81 -2.33 -7.99
CA GLY A 46 -15.20 -1.48 -6.86
C GLY A 46 -14.02 -1.10 -5.96
N GLY A 47 -13.13 -2.05 -5.66
CA GLY A 47 -11.93 -1.79 -4.85
C GLY A 47 -11.03 -0.73 -5.50
N LEU A 48 -10.71 -0.91 -6.78
CA LEU A 48 -9.81 -0.02 -7.52
C LEU A 48 -10.41 1.37 -7.77
N VAL A 49 -11.72 1.46 -8.07
CA VAL A 49 -12.41 2.76 -8.20
C VAL A 49 -12.38 3.53 -6.87
N LEU A 50 -12.63 2.86 -5.75
CA LEU A 50 -12.66 3.51 -4.44
C LEU A 50 -11.27 3.79 -3.85
N GLY A 51 -10.22 3.11 -4.32
CA GLY A 51 -8.82 3.42 -4.00
C GLY A 51 -8.21 4.55 -4.82
N GLY A 52 -8.85 4.90 -5.94
CA GLY A 52 -8.44 5.94 -6.88
C GLY A 52 -8.25 5.38 -8.29
N GLY A 53 -7.47 4.30 -8.38
CA GLY A 53 -7.24 3.49 -9.56
C GLY A 53 -6.32 4.11 -10.61
N ASN A 54 -5.08 3.63 -10.68
CA ASN A 54 -4.17 3.97 -11.78
C ASN A 54 -4.51 3.19 -13.07
N SER A 55 -4.37 3.84 -14.23
CA SER A 55 -4.82 3.35 -15.54
C SER A 55 -3.79 3.67 -16.63
N PHE A 56 -3.79 2.89 -17.72
CA PHE A 56 -3.03 3.25 -18.94
C PHE A 56 -3.46 4.61 -19.52
N TYR A 57 -4.71 5.04 -19.27
CA TYR A 57 -5.24 6.33 -19.74
C TYR A 57 -5.00 7.49 -18.77
N ALA A 58 -4.39 7.26 -17.60
CA ALA A 58 -4.45 8.21 -16.49
C ALA A 58 -3.78 9.57 -16.77
N ALA A 59 -2.69 9.60 -17.56
CA ALA A 59 -2.01 10.85 -17.93
C ALA A 59 -2.85 11.77 -18.84
N ARG A 60 -3.93 11.26 -19.45
CA ARG A 60 -4.81 11.93 -20.42
C ARG A 60 -6.24 12.19 -19.89
N LYS A 61 -6.65 11.50 -18.83
CA LYS A 61 -8.05 11.42 -18.39
C LYS A 61 -8.21 11.42 -16.87
N GLY A 62 -7.16 11.58 -16.09
CA GLY A 62 -7.17 11.39 -14.64
C GLY A 62 -7.31 9.91 -14.23
N LEU A 63 -7.39 9.68 -12.91
CA LEU A 63 -7.51 8.34 -12.35
C LEU A 63 -8.89 7.72 -12.66
N VAL A 64 -9.03 6.42 -12.43
CA VAL A 64 -10.32 5.70 -12.62
C VAL A 64 -11.44 6.36 -11.82
N CYS A 65 -11.18 6.78 -10.58
CA CYS A 65 -12.15 7.44 -9.72
C CYS A 65 -12.63 8.80 -10.28
N ASP A 66 -11.79 9.55 -10.99
CA ASP A 66 -12.14 10.84 -11.60
C ASP A 66 -13.10 10.67 -12.80
N ASN A 67 -13.16 9.46 -13.36
CA ASN A 67 -14.01 9.09 -14.49
C ASN A 67 -15.36 8.50 -14.08
N VAL A 68 -15.67 8.44 -12.79
CA VAL A 68 -17.01 8.09 -12.30
C VAL A 68 -17.98 9.25 -12.58
N ALA A 69 -19.20 8.93 -13.01
CA ALA A 69 -20.33 9.85 -13.11
C ALA A 69 -21.24 9.76 -11.87
N GLN A 70 -21.49 8.54 -11.38
CA GLN A 70 -22.36 8.28 -10.22
C GLN A 70 -21.96 6.98 -9.49
N LEU A 71 -22.23 6.94 -8.18
CA LEU A 71 -22.10 5.77 -7.32
C LEU A 71 -23.46 5.42 -6.69
N GLU A 72 -23.89 4.15 -6.77
CA GLU A 72 -24.96 3.60 -5.94
C GLU A 72 -24.32 3.04 -4.65
N VAL A 73 -24.83 3.46 -3.48
CA VAL A 73 -24.18 3.22 -2.19
C VAL A 73 -25.19 2.74 -1.14
N VAL A 74 -24.91 1.60 -0.51
CA VAL A 74 -25.61 1.14 0.70
C VAL A 74 -24.92 1.72 1.94
N LEU A 75 -25.64 2.56 2.69
CA LEU A 75 -25.15 3.20 3.90
C LEU A 75 -25.22 2.28 5.14
N GLY A 76 -24.63 2.71 6.26
CA GLY A 76 -24.57 1.91 7.50
C GLY A 76 -25.94 1.63 8.15
N ASN A 77 -26.97 2.40 7.78
CA ASN A 77 -28.37 2.20 8.17
C ASN A 77 -29.14 1.25 7.21
N GLY A 78 -28.52 0.80 6.12
CA GLY A 78 -29.15 -0.01 5.06
C GLY A 78 -29.89 0.77 3.98
N GLU A 79 -29.87 2.11 4.02
CA GLU A 79 -30.42 2.97 2.96
C GLU A 79 -29.57 2.90 1.70
N ILE A 80 -30.22 2.86 0.53
CA ILE A 80 -29.57 2.97 -0.77
C ILE A 80 -29.64 4.43 -1.22
N VAL A 81 -28.49 5.06 -1.38
CA VAL A 81 -28.35 6.44 -1.89
C VAL A 81 -27.56 6.45 -3.19
N HIS A 82 -27.76 7.50 -3.98
CA HIS A 82 -26.94 7.79 -5.15
C HIS A 82 -26.06 9.00 -4.84
N ALA A 83 -24.78 8.95 -5.20
CA ALA A 83 -23.83 10.03 -4.99
C ALA A 83 -23.17 10.41 -6.32
N ASN A 84 -23.18 11.70 -6.66
CA ASN A 84 -22.60 12.27 -7.87
C ASN A 84 -22.17 13.73 -7.61
N ASN A 85 -21.75 14.49 -8.63
CA ASN A 85 -21.30 15.87 -8.44
C ASN A 85 -22.42 16.88 -8.05
N GLN A 86 -23.70 16.49 -8.09
CA GLN A 86 -24.86 17.35 -7.80
C GLN A 86 -25.66 16.90 -6.56
N ASP A 87 -25.76 15.60 -6.30
CA ASP A 87 -26.38 15.01 -5.10
C ASP A 87 -25.33 14.25 -4.28
N ARG A 88 -25.27 14.54 -2.97
CA ARG A 88 -24.29 13.98 -2.01
C ARG A 88 -22.85 14.08 -2.54
N SER A 89 -22.49 15.26 -3.04
CA SER A 89 -21.21 15.52 -3.70
C SER A 89 -20.01 15.42 -2.76
N ASP A 90 -20.22 15.59 -1.46
CA ASP A 90 -19.25 15.32 -0.41
C ASP A 90 -18.98 13.82 -0.24
N LEU A 91 -20.03 12.97 -0.17
CA LEU A 91 -19.92 11.51 -0.20
C LEU A 91 -19.22 11.03 -1.48
N PHE A 92 -19.62 11.60 -2.62
CA PHE A 92 -19.04 11.30 -3.92
C PHE A 92 -17.54 11.64 -3.99
N GLN A 93 -17.13 12.80 -3.45
CA GLN A 93 -15.71 13.17 -3.38
C GLN A 93 -14.90 12.23 -2.49
N VAL A 94 -15.40 11.86 -1.31
CA VAL A 94 -14.63 11.03 -0.37
C VAL A 94 -14.55 9.56 -0.78
N LEU A 95 -15.57 9.03 -1.47
CA LEU A 95 -15.55 7.66 -2.02
C LEU A 95 -14.49 7.50 -3.13
N LYS A 96 -14.16 8.58 -3.86
CA LYS A 96 -13.07 8.61 -4.84
C LYS A 96 -11.70 8.67 -4.12
N GLY A 97 -11.20 7.53 -3.66
CA GLY A 97 -9.88 7.41 -3.01
C GLY A 97 -9.92 7.09 -1.51
N GLY A 98 -11.02 7.37 -0.81
CA GLY A 98 -11.19 7.07 0.61
C GLY A 98 -11.62 5.62 0.91
N GLY A 99 -11.74 4.77 -0.10
CA GLY A 99 -12.20 3.39 0.05
C GLY A 99 -13.69 3.29 0.43
N ASN A 100 -14.10 2.10 0.86
CA ASN A 100 -15.46 1.80 1.32
C ASN A 100 -15.75 2.28 2.77
N ASN A 101 -15.03 3.29 3.26
CA ASN A 101 -15.13 3.79 4.65
C ASN A 101 -16.48 4.46 4.98
N PHE A 102 -17.37 4.65 3.99
CA PHE A 102 -18.61 5.43 4.11
C PHE A 102 -19.86 4.66 3.68
N GLY A 103 -19.70 3.47 3.08
CA GLY A 103 -20.77 2.72 2.44
C GLY A 103 -20.26 1.54 1.61
N ILE A 104 -21.15 0.60 1.30
CA ILE A 104 -20.90 -0.44 0.30
C ILE A 104 -21.36 0.09 -1.04
N VAL A 105 -20.43 0.43 -1.93
CA VAL A 105 -20.77 0.78 -3.32
C VAL A 105 -21.17 -0.48 -4.07
N THR A 106 -22.36 -0.48 -4.66
CA THR A 106 -22.99 -1.63 -5.31
C THR A 106 -22.90 -1.58 -6.84
N ALA A 107 -23.05 -0.38 -7.40
CA ALA A 107 -22.89 -0.08 -8.82
C ALA A 107 -22.24 1.30 -9.03
N MET A 108 -21.60 1.47 -10.18
CA MET A 108 -20.84 2.66 -10.55
C MET A 108 -21.11 2.97 -12.02
N ASP A 109 -21.56 4.17 -12.34
CA ASP A 109 -21.66 4.63 -13.72
C ASP A 109 -20.32 5.27 -14.10
N LEU A 110 -19.57 4.61 -14.99
CA LEU A 110 -18.27 5.08 -15.47
C LEU A 110 -18.47 5.80 -16.81
N LYS A 111 -17.85 6.98 -16.99
CA LYS A 111 -17.87 7.72 -18.26
C LYS A 111 -17.17 6.91 -19.36
N THR A 112 -17.82 6.72 -20.49
CA THR A 112 -17.24 6.06 -21.66
C THR A 112 -16.58 7.05 -22.61
N PHE A 113 -15.73 6.54 -23.49
CA PHE A 113 -15.20 7.25 -24.65
C PHE A 113 -15.02 6.27 -25.81
N GLU A 114 -14.74 6.79 -27.01
CA GLU A 114 -14.42 5.98 -28.20
C GLU A 114 -13.27 5.01 -27.89
N GLY A 115 -13.56 3.71 -27.98
CA GLY A 115 -12.59 2.66 -27.78
C GLY A 115 -11.71 2.46 -29.02
N GLY A 116 -10.83 1.47 -28.98
CA GLY A 116 -10.04 1.13 -30.14
C GLY A 116 -8.75 0.41 -29.79
N PRO A 117 -8.01 -0.03 -30.83
CA PRO A 117 -6.72 -0.65 -30.64
C PRO A 117 -5.69 0.35 -30.08
N LEU A 118 -4.75 -0.19 -29.32
CA LEU A 118 -3.67 0.50 -28.64
C LEU A 118 -2.36 -0.27 -28.86
N TRP A 119 -1.20 0.37 -28.71
CA TRP A 119 0.08 -0.34 -28.77
C TRP A 119 0.60 -0.60 -27.35
N GLY A 120 1.05 -1.82 -27.07
CA GLY A 120 1.58 -2.16 -25.75
C GLY A 120 1.98 -3.62 -25.64
N GLY A 121 2.52 -3.98 -24.48
CA GLY A 121 2.99 -5.33 -24.14
C GLY A 121 4.06 -5.23 -23.06
N ASN A 122 4.99 -6.17 -23.07
CA ASN A 122 6.15 -6.23 -22.19
C ASN A 122 7.44 -6.24 -23.01
N VAL A 123 8.50 -5.68 -22.44
CA VAL A 123 9.86 -5.78 -22.99
C VAL A 123 10.79 -6.15 -21.85
N VAL A 124 11.49 -7.28 -21.99
CA VAL A 124 12.36 -7.83 -20.95
C VAL A 124 13.80 -7.63 -21.38
N TYR A 125 14.64 -7.13 -20.47
CA TYR A 125 16.07 -6.92 -20.67
C TYR A 125 16.88 -7.71 -19.64
N SER A 126 18.12 -8.01 -19.99
CA SER A 126 19.11 -8.53 -19.06
C SER A 126 19.45 -7.49 -17.96
N GLN A 127 19.82 -7.97 -16.77
CA GLN A 127 20.14 -7.11 -15.62
C GLN A 127 21.21 -6.05 -15.91
N SER A 128 22.13 -6.33 -16.85
CA SER A 128 23.17 -5.38 -17.30
C SER A 128 22.62 -4.09 -17.90
N ALA A 129 21.40 -4.09 -18.43
CA ALA A 129 20.75 -2.90 -19.00
C ALA A 129 20.12 -1.98 -17.92
N ALA A 130 20.06 -2.40 -16.65
CA ALA A 130 19.36 -1.65 -15.59
C ALA A 130 19.81 -0.17 -15.46
N PRO A 131 21.11 0.20 -15.51
CA PRO A 131 21.51 1.61 -15.41
C PRO A 131 20.96 2.49 -16.54
N GLU A 132 20.91 1.96 -17.77
CA GLU A 132 20.37 2.68 -18.93
C GLU A 132 18.84 2.78 -18.86
N ILE A 133 18.17 1.69 -18.46
CA ILE A 133 16.70 1.66 -18.29
C ILE A 133 16.24 2.62 -17.20
N LEU A 134 16.93 2.69 -16.05
CA LEU A 134 16.57 3.63 -14.98
C LEU A 134 16.82 5.09 -15.40
N SER A 135 17.92 5.35 -16.12
CA SER A 135 18.21 6.67 -16.70
C SER A 135 17.17 7.10 -17.73
N GLU A 136 16.71 6.18 -18.56
CA GLU A 136 15.65 6.42 -19.54
C GLU A 136 14.27 6.59 -18.89
N PHE A 137 13.96 5.79 -17.87
CA PHE A 137 12.70 5.90 -17.13
C PHE A 137 12.52 7.29 -16.52
N VAL A 138 13.57 7.87 -15.92
CA VAL A 138 13.52 9.24 -15.38
C VAL A 138 13.21 10.26 -16.49
N GLN A 139 13.90 10.17 -17.63
CA GLN A 139 13.68 11.04 -18.78
C GLN A 139 12.27 10.88 -19.41
N PHE A 140 11.73 9.66 -19.39
CA PHE A 140 10.38 9.34 -19.83
C PHE A 140 9.34 9.93 -18.88
N ALA A 141 9.52 9.75 -17.57
CA ALA A 141 8.59 10.21 -16.55
C ALA A 141 8.40 11.73 -16.55
N ASP A 142 9.46 12.51 -16.76
CA ASP A 142 9.37 13.97 -16.89
C ASP A 142 8.58 14.41 -18.14
N LYS A 143 8.64 13.62 -19.23
CA LYS A 143 8.01 13.94 -20.52
C LYS A 143 6.56 13.47 -20.67
N LEU A 144 6.01 12.74 -19.69
CA LEU A 144 4.62 12.26 -19.75
C LEU A 144 3.57 13.38 -19.86
N VAL A 145 3.90 14.60 -19.42
CA VAL A 145 3.04 15.77 -19.59
C VAL A 145 3.03 16.28 -21.04
N GLU A 146 4.09 16.00 -21.81
CA GLU A 146 4.20 16.38 -23.23
C GLU A 146 3.46 15.38 -24.15
N ASP A 147 3.49 14.08 -23.80
CA ASP A 147 2.76 13.03 -24.51
C ASP A 147 1.87 12.20 -23.54
N PRO A 148 0.65 12.65 -23.26
CA PRO A 148 -0.26 11.99 -22.33
C PRO A 148 -0.83 10.66 -22.88
N TYR A 149 -0.50 10.27 -24.12
CA TYR A 149 -0.90 8.97 -24.64
C TYR A 149 0.00 7.84 -24.14
N ALA A 150 1.20 8.13 -23.66
CA ALA A 150 2.13 7.16 -23.10
C ALA A 150 1.85 6.82 -21.63
N SER A 151 2.05 5.56 -21.25
CA SER A 151 1.91 5.08 -19.86
C SER A 151 2.65 3.74 -19.70
N LEU A 152 3.71 3.70 -18.88
CA LEU A 152 4.64 2.56 -18.82
C LEU A 152 5.04 2.12 -20.25
N VAL A 153 5.16 0.83 -20.58
CA VAL A 153 5.39 0.38 -21.97
C VAL A 153 4.05 0.17 -22.70
N THR A 154 3.24 1.23 -22.77
CA THR A 154 1.96 1.25 -23.48
C THR A 154 1.69 2.65 -24.03
N TYR A 155 1.09 2.69 -25.21
CA TYR A 155 0.64 3.88 -25.92
C TYR A 155 -0.84 3.75 -26.25
N THR A 156 -1.65 4.68 -25.78
CA THR A 156 -3.12 4.62 -25.84
C THR A 156 -3.70 5.05 -27.20
N ARG A 157 -2.98 4.69 -28.27
CA ARG A 157 -3.30 4.80 -29.70
C ARG A 157 -2.62 3.65 -30.46
N PRO A 158 -3.11 3.23 -31.64
CA PRO A 158 -2.51 2.15 -32.43
C PRO A 158 -1.32 2.66 -33.27
N VAL A 159 -0.26 3.13 -32.59
CA VAL A 159 0.99 3.58 -33.23
C VAL A 159 2.11 2.65 -32.78
N GLU A 160 2.71 1.91 -33.71
CA GLU A 160 3.80 1.00 -33.38
C GLU A 160 5.08 1.73 -33.00
N ARG A 161 5.73 1.26 -31.92
CA ARG A 161 7.04 1.72 -31.43
C ARG A 161 7.14 3.27 -31.40
N PRO A 162 6.19 3.96 -30.73
CA PRO A 162 6.03 5.40 -30.82
C PRO A 162 7.18 6.14 -30.14
N ASP A 163 7.31 7.43 -30.47
CA ASP A 163 8.45 8.28 -30.12
C ASP A 163 8.88 8.25 -28.64
N PRO A 164 7.98 8.28 -27.64
CA PRO A 164 8.34 8.20 -26.22
C PRO A 164 9.12 6.94 -25.82
N PHE A 165 9.02 5.85 -26.59
CA PHE A 165 9.66 4.58 -26.28
C PHE A 165 10.85 4.25 -27.18
N LYS A 166 11.15 5.05 -28.21
CA LYS A 166 12.20 4.74 -29.19
C LYS A 166 13.56 4.46 -28.54
N LYS A 167 13.96 5.26 -27.54
CA LYS A 167 15.25 5.11 -26.86
C LYS A 167 15.27 3.89 -25.94
N LEU A 168 14.27 3.71 -25.07
CA LEU A 168 14.06 2.46 -24.29
C LEU A 168 14.16 1.22 -25.20
N LEU A 169 13.39 1.18 -26.28
CA LEU A 169 13.30 0.08 -27.24
C LEU A 169 14.58 -0.17 -28.06
N SER A 170 15.58 0.71 -27.96
CA SER A 170 16.89 0.62 -28.63
C SER A 170 18.04 0.20 -27.70
N ILE A 171 17.81 0.12 -26.38
CA ILE A 171 18.79 -0.36 -25.40
C ILE A 171 19.22 -1.80 -25.74
N GLU A 172 20.51 -2.10 -25.58
CA GLU A 172 21.05 -3.43 -25.84
C GLU A 172 20.68 -4.45 -24.74
N GLY A 173 20.90 -5.74 -25.00
CA GLY A 173 20.63 -6.80 -24.02
C GLY A 173 19.14 -7.13 -23.80
N LYS A 174 18.28 -6.79 -24.78
CA LYS A 174 16.87 -7.20 -24.84
C LYS A 174 16.74 -8.72 -24.97
N ILE A 175 15.95 -9.34 -24.09
CA ILE A 175 15.66 -10.77 -24.02
C ILE A 175 14.37 -11.11 -24.78
N SER A 176 13.31 -10.31 -24.60
CA SER A 176 12.03 -10.50 -25.29
C SER A 176 11.29 -9.17 -25.48
N ASP A 177 10.37 -9.14 -26.44
CA ASP A 177 9.57 -7.98 -26.83
C ASP A 177 8.21 -8.52 -27.33
N SER A 178 7.14 -8.37 -26.53
CA SER A 178 5.77 -8.75 -26.90
C SER A 178 4.95 -7.56 -27.41
N THR A 179 5.58 -6.38 -27.59
CA THR A 179 4.85 -5.15 -27.90
C THR A 179 4.23 -5.17 -29.29
N GLN A 180 2.92 -4.93 -29.35
CA GLN A 180 2.13 -5.03 -30.58
C GLN A 180 0.90 -4.10 -30.52
N ILE A 181 0.25 -3.89 -31.66
CA ILE A 181 -1.11 -3.33 -31.67
C ILE A 181 -2.08 -4.41 -31.15
N THR A 182 -2.84 -4.08 -30.11
CA THR A 182 -3.73 -4.97 -29.37
C THR A 182 -4.97 -4.22 -28.86
N ASN A 183 -5.86 -4.88 -28.11
CA ASN A 183 -7.00 -4.27 -27.42
C ASN A 183 -6.82 -4.30 -25.90
N MET A 184 -7.69 -3.60 -25.16
CA MET A 184 -7.57 -3.49 -23.70
C MET A 184 -7.81 -4.85 -23.00
N THR A 185 -8.75 -5.66 -23.51
CA THR A 185 -9.00 -7.01 -23.00
C THR A 185 -7.77 -7.92 -23.04
N SER A 186 -6.99 -7.87 -24.11
CA SER A 186 -5.77 -8.68 -24.27
C SER A 186 -4.61 -8.11 -23.48
N LEU A 187 -4.34 -6.79 -23.57
CA LEU A 187 -3.25 -6.16 -22.84
C LEU A 187 -3.38 -6.36 -21.33
N SER A 188 -4.59 -6.18 -20.78
CA SER A 188 -4.82 -6.29 -19.34
C SER A 188 -4.64 -7.70 -18.77
N ARG A 189 -4.72 -8.74 -19.62
CA ARG A 189 -4.40 -10.13 -19.24
C ARG A 189 -2.91 -10.44 -19.34
N GLU A 190 -2.17 -9.69 -20.16
CA GLU A 190 -0.71 -9.78 -20.23
C GLU A 190 -0.06 -9.03 -19.04
N TRP A 191 -0.71 -7.96 -18.57
CA TRP A 191 -0.30 -7.14 -17.42
C TRP A 191 -0.84 -7.65 -16.06
N GLU A 192 -1.00 -8.97 -15.91
CA GLU A 192 -1.27 -9.57 -14.60
C GLU A 192 0.00 -9.54 -13.73
N ALA A 193 -0.14 -9.10 -12.48
CA ALA A 193 0.95 -9.01 -11.52
C ALA A 193 0.55 -9.69 -10.19
N PRO A 194 1.50 -10.33 -9.47
CA PRO A 194 1.20 -10.92 -8.17
C PRO A 194 0.86 -9.83 -7.13
N ASN A 195 -0.18 -10.08 -6.32
CA ASN A 195 -0.60 -9.14 -5.28
C ASN A 195 0.44 -9.08 -4.14
N THR A 196 0.98 -7.89 -3.89
CA THR A 196 1.71 -7.58 -2.65
C THR A 196 1.40 -6.15 -2.23
N TYR A 197 1.52 -5.85 -0.94
CA TYR A 197 1.10 -4.58 -0.37
C TYR A 197 2.29 -3.94 0.34
N SER A 198 3.01 -3.06 -0.36
CA SER A 198 4.11 -2.26 0.16
C SER A 198 4.38 -1.14 -0.84
N THR A 199 4.30 0.12 -0.42
CA THR A 199 4.50 1.25 -1.36
C THR A 199 5.25 2.42 -0.73
N LEU A 200 5.91 3.21 -1.58
CA LEU A 200 6.58 4.45 -1.25
C LEU A 200 6.35 5.44 -2.39
N THR A 201 6.20 6.73 -2.09
CA THR A 201 6.24 7.78 -3.12
C THR A 201 7.50 8.62 -2.97
N THR A 202 8.17 8.89 -4.09
CA THR A 202 9.35 9.76 -4.15
C THR A 202 9.21 10.73 -5.31
N LYS A 203 10.05 11.75 -5.37
CA LYS A 203 10.21 12.57 -6.58
C LYS A 203 10.91 11.77 -7.67
N ASN A 204 10.73 12.16 -8.93
CA ASN A 204 11.48 11.58 -10.06
C ASN A 204 12.98 11.93 -9.97
N ASP A 205 13.78 11.03 -9.39
CA ASP A 205 15.21 11.23 -9.17
C ASP A 205 16.01 9.94 -9.42
N LEU A 206 16.93 9.99 -10.38
CA LEU A 206 17.77 8.86 -10.77
C LEU A 206 18.59 8.29 -9.60
N ARG A 207 18.94 9.08 -8.59
CA ARG A 207 19.69 8.63 -7.41
C ARG A 207 18.82 7.71 -6.55
N VAL A 208 17.53 8.00 -6.42
CA VAL A 208 16.56 7.15 -5.70
C VAL A 208 16.39 5.83 -6.44
N LEU A 209 16.17 5.88 -7.76
CA LEU A 209 16.00 4.67 -8.58
C LEU A 209 17.25 3.80 -8.60
N THR A 210 18.43 4.41 -8.72
CA THR A 210 19.72 3.71 -8.60
C THR A 210 19.84 3.05 -7.23
N LYS A 211 19.48 3.77 -6.14
CA LYS A 211 19.54 3.21 -4.79
C LYS A 211 18.55 2.08 -4.56
N ALA A 212 17.35 2.18 -5.12
CA ALA A 212 16.36 1.11 -5.09
C ALA A 212 16.92 -0.17 -5.75
N HIS A 213 17.64 -0.04 -6.87
CA HIS A 213 18.32 -1.18 -7.52
C HIS A 213 19.47 -1.75 -6.67
N GLU A 214 20.30 -0.93 -6.03
CA GLU A 214 21.34 -1.42 -5.09
C GLU A 214 20.73 -2.25 -3.95
N LEU A 215 19.68 -1.71 -3.30
CA LEU A 215 18.98 -2.37 -2.20
C LEU A 215 18.27 -3.65 -2.66
N TRP A 216 17.76 -3.68 -3.91
CA TRP A 216 17.19 -4.88 -4.53
C TRP A 216 18.18 -6.04 -4.60
N LEU A 217 19.39 -5.77 -5.07
CA LEU A 217 20.42 -6.81 -5.20
C LEU A 217 20.78 -7.43 -3.84
N ILE A 218 20.71 -6.63 -2.76
CA ILE A 218 20.87 -7.13 -1.38
C ILE A 218 19.69 -8.04 -0.99
N VAL A 219 18.44 -7.64 -1.24
CA VAL A 219 17.25 -8.49 -1.00
C VAL A 219 17.33 -9.80 -1.78
N VAL A 220 17.63 -9.74 -3.08
CA VAL A 220 17.77 -10.93 -3.94
C VAL A 220 18.86 -11.86 -3.40
N GLN A 221 19.98 -11.34 -2.91
CA GLN A 221 21.05 -12.18 -2.37
C GLN A 221 20.67 -12.85 -1.03
N ARG A 222 19.92 -12.16 -0.16
CA ARG A 222 19.35 -12.75 1.06
C ARG A 222 18.35 -13.84 0.73
N LEU A 223 17.36 -13.56 -0.13
CA LEU A 223 16.33 -14.53 -0.53
C LEU A 223 16.93 -15.76 -1.24
N LYS A 224 17.95 -15.61 -2.09
CA LYS A 224 18.71 -16.75 -2.65
C LYS A 224 19.37 -17.66 -1.60
N THR A 225 19.63 -17.14 -0.40
CA THR A 225 20.33 -17.85 0.69
C THR A 225 19.35 -18.43 1.70
N GLU A 226 18.26 -17.70 1.99
CA GLU A 226 17.35 -17.98 3.10
C GLU A 226 16.01 -18.61 2.66
N ALA A 227 15.52 -18.28 1.46
CA ALA A 227 14.23 -18.73 0.98
C ALA A 227 14.26 -20.18 0.45
N LYS A 228 13.10 -20.83 0.53
CA LYS A 228 12.86 -22.22 0.16
C LYS A 228 11.73 -22.29 -0.88
N GLY A 229 11.92 -23.12 -1.89
CA GLY A 229 10.95 -23.30 -2.97
C GLY A 229 10.83 -22.08 -3.90
N PRO A 230 9.80 -22.07 -4.77
CA PRO A 230 9.61 -21.02 -5.76
C PRO A 230 9.21 -19.69 -5.11
N TRP A 231 9.89 -18.64 -5.57
CA TRP A 231 9.60 -17.24 -5.30
C TRP A 231 9.92 -16.38 -6.52
N GLU A 232 9.26 -15.25 -6.63
CA GLU A 232 9.49 -14.23 -7.66
C GLU A 232 9.61 -12.86 -7.00
N GLY A 233 10.24 -11.90 -7.69
CA GLY A 233 10.38 -10.56 -7.17
C GLY A 233 10.54 -9.51 -8.26
N HIS A 234 9.89 -8.37 -8.07
CA HIS A 234 9.93 -7.22 -8.98
C HIS A 234 10.06 -5.92 -8.19
N GLN A 235 10.58 -4.89 -8.87
CA GLN A 235 10.42 -3.50 -8.46
C GLN A 235 9.58 -2.81 -9.52
N LEU A 236 8.43 -2.26 -9.12
CA LEU A 236 7.61 -1.45 -10.00
C LEU A 236 7.85 0.03 -9.69
N TYR A 237 8.04 0.80 -10.76
CA TYR A 237 8.16 2.25 -10.73
C TYR A 237 7.02 2.80 -11.60
N GLN A 238 6.09 3.53 -11.00
CA GLN A 238 4.97 4.12 -11.72
C GLN A 238 5.07 5.64 -11.67
N PRO A 239 5.24 6.33 -12.80
CA PRO A 239 5.24 7.78 -12.82
C PRO A 239 3.81 8.32 -12.65
N MET A 240 3.67 9.31 -11.79
CA MET A 240 2.46 10.05 -11.48
C MET A 240 2.72 11.53 -11.81
N PRO A 241 2.49 11.95 -13.08
CA PRO A 241 2.66 13.34 -13.48
C PRO A 241 1.63 14.26 -12.80
N PRO A 242 1.93 15.58 -12.66
CA PRO A 242 1.02 16.56 -12.06
C PRO A 242 -0.37 16.67 -12.73
N THR A 243 -0.51 16.15 -13.96
CA THR A 243 -1.81 16.06 -14.64
C THR A 243 -2.82 15.23 -13.87
N PHE A 244 -2.40 14.24 -13.07
CA PHE A 244 -3.32 13.44 -12.25
C PHE A 244 -4.09 14.31 -11.24
N GLY A 245 -3.41 15.23 -10.56
CA GLY A 245 -4.05 16.18 -9.64
C GLY A 245 -4.94 17.19 -10.36
N LYS A 246 -4.46 17.73 -11.50
CA LYS A 246 -5.18 18.72 -12.31
C LYS A 246 -6.47 18.15 -12.92
N ASP A 247 -6.40 16.94 -13.49
CA ASP A 247 -7.55 16.22 -14.02
C ASP A 247 -8.54 15.86 -12.91
N SER A 248 -8.07 15.51 -11.71
CA SER A 248 -8.98 15.26 -10.59
C SER A 248 -9.79 16.50 -10.23
N VAL A 249 -9.14 17.65 -10.04
CA VAL A 249 -9.83 18.93 -9.75
C VAL A 249 -10.83 19.27 -10.86
N ALA A 250 -10.44 19.11 -12.12
CA ALA A 250 -11.31 19.34 -13.28
C ALA A 250 -12.55 18.42 -13.31
N HIS A 251 -12.45 17.19 -12.79
CA HIS A 251 -13.55 16.22 -12.72
C HIS A 251 -14.36 16.28 -11.41
N GLY A 252 -14.18 17.32 -10.59
CA GLY A 252 -14.93 17.55 -9.35
C GLY A 252 -14.22 17.12 -8.07
N GLY A 253 -12.91 16.84 -8.14
CA GLY A 253 -12.03 16.51 -7.03
C GLY A 253 -12.16 15.08 -6.52
N ASN A 254 -11.10 14.57 -5.87
CA ASN A 254 -11.07 13.27 -5.21
C ASN A 254 -10.38 13.39 -3.83
N ALA A 255 -10.35 12.29 -3.08
CA ALA A 255 -9.80 12.27 -1.74
C ALA A 255 -8.26 12.24 -1.69
N LEU A 256 -7.57 11.89 -2.78
CA LEU A 256 -6.14 11.52 -2.77
C LEU A 256 -5.19 12.71 -2.53
N GLY A 257 -5.61 13.94 -2.86
CA GLY A 257 -4.83 15.16 -2.59
C GLY A 257 -3.53 15.28 -3.40
N LEU A 258 -3.52 14.75 -4.63
CA LEU A 258 -2.40 14.81 -5.58
C LEU A 258 -2.23 16.20 -6.23
N ASP A 259 -3.28 17.03 -6.17
CA ASP A 259 -3.31 18.43 -6.61
C ASP A 259 -2.38 19.36 -5.81
N ARG A 260 -1.75 18.84 -4.74
CA ARG A 260 -0.74 19.54 -3.92
C ARG A 260 0.68 19.46 -4.48
N PHE A 261 0.92 18.68 -5.55
CA PHE A 261 2.25 18.41 -6.09
C PHE A 261 2.34 18.90 -7.55
N ASP A 262 3.39 19.67 -7.85
CA ASP A 262 3.66 20.23 -9.18
C ASP A 262 4.79 19.48 -9.91
N GLU A 263 5.48 18.58 -9.22
CA GLU A 263 6.50 17.67 -9.77
C GLU A 263 5.93 16.31 -10.20
N THR A 264 6.61 15.62 -11.13
CA THR A 264 6.34 14.20 -11.37
C THR A 264 6.82 13.37 -10.19
N LEU A 265 5.89 12.63 -9.57
CA LEU A 265 6.17 11.68 -8.52
C LEU A 265 6.36 10.28 -9.10
N ILE A 266 7.16 9.45 -8.42
CA ILE A 266 7.29 8.03 -8.70
C ILE A 266 6.71 7.25 -7.53
N LEU A 267 5.66 6.48 -7.83
CA LEU A 267 5.10 5.48 -6.94
C LEU A 267 5.92 4.20 -7.11
N TYR A 268 6.57 3.78 -6.03
CA TYR A 268 7.46 2.64 -5.97
C TYR A 268 6.85 1.50 -5.16
N GLU A 269 6.95 0.28 -5.67
CA GLU A 269 6.46 -0.94 -5.02
C GLU A 269 7.45 -2.09 -5.18
N PRO A 270 7.95 -2.70 -4.09
CA PRO A 270 8.66 -3.96 -4.13
C PRO A 270 7.68 -5.13 -4.06
N TYR A 271 7.45 -5.80 -5.18
CA TYR A 271 6.70 -7.05 -5.21
C TYR A 271 7.62 -8.22 -4.88
N LEU A 272 7.21 -9.05 -3.93
CA LEU A 272 7.76 -10.38 -3.66
C LEU A 272 6.61 -11.38 -3.62
N SER A 273 6.70 -12.48 -4.37
CA SER A 273 5.72 -13.58 -4.32
C SER A 273 6.43 -14.87 -3.89
N TRP A 274 5.76 -15.72 -3.12
CA TRP A 274 6.33 -16.95 -2.60
C TRP A 274 5.25 -18.03 -2.40
N THR A 275 5.67 -19.29 -2.37
CA THR A 275 4.74 -20.44 -2.34
C THR A 275 4.29 -20.85 -0.93
N TYR A 276 5.13 -20.63 0.09
CA TYR A 276 5.00 -21.28 1.40
C TYR A 276 4.79 -20.28 2.55
N ALA A 277 3.65 -20.39 3.24
CA ALA A 277 3.22 -19.43 4.27
C ALA A 277 4.15 -19.36 5.50
N GLU A 278 4.94 -20.41 5.78
CA GLU A 278 5.97 -20.35 6.83
C GLU A 278 7.13 -19.38 6.52
N GLN A 279 7.13 -18.73 5.35
CA GLN A 279 8.09 -17.72 4.95
C GLN A 279 7.51 -16.30 4.90
N ASP A 280 6.25 -16.11 5.31
CA ASP A 280 5.59 -14.80 5.30
C ASP A 280 6.44 -13.72 6.02
N ASP A 281 6.99 -14.04 7.19
CA ASP A 281 7.85 -13.12 7.94
C ASP A 281 9.15 -12.76 7.19
N LEU A 282 9.72 -13.70 6.42
CA LEU A 282 10.93 -13.46 5.62
C LEU A 282 10.64 -12.48 4.48
N PHE A 283 9.64 -12.79 3.65
CA PHE A 283 9.37 -11.98 2.45
C PHE A 283 8.75 -10.62 2.80
N ASN A 284 7.77 -10.56 3.71
CA ASN A 284 7.24 -9.29 4.20
C ASN A 284 8.34 -8.46 4.90
N GLY A 285 9.23 -9.11 5.66
CA GLY A 285 10.39 -8.49 6.29
C GLY A 285 11.36 -7.87 5.28
N GLN A 286 11.70 -8.57 4.18
CA GLN A 286 12.55 -8.00 3.13
C GLN A 286 11.86 -6.86 2.35
N ALA A 287 10.57 -6.99 2.02
CA ALA A 287 9.81 -5.94 1.33
C ALA A 287 9.73 -4.65 2.17
N LYS A 288 9.46 -4.79 3.47
CA LYS A 288 9.45 -3.67 4.43
C LYS A 288 10.85 -3.06 4.61
N TRP A 289 11.89 -3.87 4.80
CA TRP A 289 13.26 -3.36 4.93
C TRP A 289 13.68 -2.55 3.70
N LEU A 290 13.43 -3.08 2.50
CA LEU A 290 13.74 -2.40 1.23
C LEU A 290 13.01 -1.06 1.09
N ARG A 291 11.71 -1.03 1.41
CA ARG A 291 10.89 0.19 1.42
C ARG A 291 11.44 1.22 2.41
N ASP A 292 11.70 0.81 3.65
CA ASP A 292 12.07 1.72 4.74
C ASP A 292 13.49 2.30 4.56
N GLU A 293 14.46 1.51 4.08
CA GLU A 293 15.81 1.99 3.70
C GLU A 293 15.77 2.96 2.52
N LEU A 294 14.95 2.67 1.50
CA LEU A 294 14.79 3.56 0.35
C LEU A 294 14.12 4.88 0.75
N ALA A 295 13.12 4.84 1.64
CA ALA A 295 12.48 6.02 2.20
C ALA A 295 13.47 6.88 3.01
N ALA A 296 14.31 6.25 3.84
CA ALA A 296 15.36 6.94 4.59
C ALA A 296 16.38 7.61 3.65
N PHE A 297 16.80 6.92 2.59
CA PHE A 297 17.69 7.49 1.57
C PHE A 297 17.05 8.66 0.82
N ALA A 298 15.83 8.50 0.28
CA ALA A 298 15.12 9.55 -0.47
C ALA A 298 15.00 10.83 0.38
N LYS A 299 14.65 10.66 1.67
CA LYS A 299 14.60 11.76 2.65
C LYS A 299 15.95 12.41 2.91
N SER A 300 17.04 11.63 2.99
CA SER A 300 18.39 12.17 3.17
C SER A 300 18.86 13.10 2.04
N ILE A 301 18.25 13.00 0.86
CA ILE A 301 18.57 13.82 -0.32
C ILE A 301 17.44 14.78 -0.75
N GLY A 302 16.35 14.88 0.03
CA GLY A 302 15.20 15.76 -0.25
C GLY A 302 14.28 15.30 -1.39
N ALA A 303 14.36 14.02 -1.76
CA ALA A 303 13.57 13.38 -2.82
C ALA A 303 12.39 12.56 -2.29
N ASP A 304 12.10 12.61 -0.99
CA ASP A 304 10.89 12.05 -0.40
C ASP A 304 9.62 12.85 -0.76
N ASN A 305 8.47 12.18 -0.67
CA ASN A 305 7.14 12.76 -0.76
C ASN A 305 6.23 12.05 0.26
N GLU A 306 5.28 12.75 0.89
CA GLU A 306 4.47 12.15 1.95
C GLU A 306 3.35 11.22 1.47
N PHE A 307 2.99 11.26 0.18
CA PHE A 307 1.87 10.52 -0.38
C PHE A 307 2.05 9.00 -0.27
N ILE A 308 1.00 8.29 0.14
CA ILE A 308 0.95 6.83 0.21
C ILE A 308 -0.35 6.38 -0.44
N TYR A 309 -0.25 5.66 -1.55
CA TYR A 309 -1.41 5.25 -2.34
C TYR A 309 -2.13 4.04 -1.73
N LEU A 310 -3.44 4.18 -1.47
CA LEU A 310 -4.24 3.20 -0.71
C LEU A 310 -4.28 1.79 -1.32
N ASP A 311 -4.30 1.65 -2.65
CA ASP A 311 -4.44 0.32 -3.27
C ASP A 311 -3.25 -0.59 -2.98
N TYR A 312 -2.05 -0.02 -2.81
CA TYR A 312 -0.78 -0.73 -2.62
C TYR A 312 -0.19 -0.58 -1.19
N ALA A 313 -0.89 0.11 -0.30
CA ALA A 313 -0.45 0.34 1.07
C ALA A 313 -0.42 -0.95 1.91
N ASP A 314 0.70 -1.16 2.60
CA ASP A 314 0.88 -2.24 3.59
C ASP A 314 0.09 -1.97 4.89
N ALA A 315 -0.02 -2.99 5.73
CA ALA A 315 -0.73 -2.98 7.00
C ALA A 315 -0.17 -1.98 8.04
N ASP A 316 1.11 -1.61 7.93
CA ASP A 316 1.76 -0.64 8.82
C ASP A 316 1.76 0.79 8.26
N GLN A 317 1.18 1.01 7.07
CA GLN A 317 1.10 2.31 6.42
C GLN A 317 -0.23 3.03 6.71
N ASN A 318 -0.21 4.37 6.62
CA ASN A 318 -1.39 5.22 6.84
C ASN A 318 -1.72 6.03 5.56
N PRO A 319 -2.26 5.38 4.51
CA PRO A 319 -2.54 6.03 3.22
C PRO A 319 -3.47 7.23 3.36
N LEU A 320 -4.62 7.07 4.03
CA LEU A 320 -5.61 8.13 4.19
C LEU A 320 -5.06 9.34 4.96
N GLY A 321 -4.09 9.14 5.86
CA GLY A 321 -3.40 10.24 6.56
C GLY A 321 -2.45 11.05 5.67
N SER A 322 -1.97 10.50 4.56
CA SER A 322 -1.06 11.18 3.62
C SER A 322 -1.74 12.18 2.68
N TYR A 323 -3.07 12.07 2.53
CA TYR A 323 -3.87 12.79 1.52
C TYR A 323 -4.08 14.30 1.81
N GLY A 324 -3.44 14.82 2.86
CA GLY A 324 -3.53 16.22 3.26
C GLY A 324 -4.67 16.51 4.24
N GLU A 325 -4.47 17.52 5.09
CA GLU A 325 -5.36 17.83 6.21
C GLU A 325 -6.80 18.16 5.77
N GLU A 326 -6.95 18.87 4.65
CA GLU A 326 -8.25 19.22 4.06
C GLU A 326 -9.07 17.98 3.72
N ASN A 327 -8.48 17.05 2.95
CA ASN A 327 -9.18 15.83 2.52
C ASN A 327 -9.44 14.89 3.70
N VAL A 328 -8.50 14.79 4.65
CA VAL A 328 -8.73 14.07 5.92
C VAL A 328 -9.90 14.67 6.71
N ARG A 329 -10.08 15.99 6.71
CA ARG A 329 -11.22 16.65 7.37
C ARG A 329 -12.54 16.35 6.65
N LYS A 330 -12.57 16.42 5.31
CA LYS A 330 -13.74 16.07 4.49
C LYS A 330 -14.17 14.62 4.72
N MET A 331 -13.22 13.67 4.67
CA MET A 331 -13.48 12.26 4.96
C MET A 331 -14.05 12.06 6.38
N LYS A 332 -13.50 12.73 7.40
CA LYS A 332 -14.03 12.69 8.77
C LYS A 332 -15.42 13.29 8.92
N ALA A 333 -15.75 14.34 8.16
CA ALA A 333 -17.08 14.93 8.14
C ALA A 333 -18.09 13.96 7.49
N ALA A 334 -17.78 13.44 6.30
CA ALA A 334 -18.63 12.51 5.57
C ALA A 334 -18.93 11.23 6.39
N ALA A 335 -17.95 10.63 7.06
CA ALA A 335 -18.23 9.46 7.90
C ALA A 335 -19.14 9.78 9.09
N LYS A 336 -19.04 10.98 9.68
CA LYS A 336 -19.96 11.40 10.75
C LYS A 336 -21.40 11.55 10.25
N GLU A 337 -21.57 11.89 8.97
CA GLU A 337 -22.88 12.09 8.33
C GLU A 337 -23.49 10.78 7.83
N TYR A 338 -22.74 10.01 7.04
CA TYR A 338 -23.23 8.81 6.33
C TYR A 338 -22.99 7.49 7.08
N ASP A 339 -22.09 7.47 8.08
CA ASP A 339 -21.85 6.32 8.95
C ASP A 339 -21.66 6.73 10.44
N PRO A 340 -22.65 7.40 11.07
CA PRO A 340 -22.54 7.92 12.44
C PRO A 340 -22.33 6.83 13.50
N GLN A 341 -22.64 5.57 13.19
CA GLN A 341 -22.38 4.42 14.06
C GLN A 341 -20.99 3.81 13.84
N GLY A 342 -20.28 4.22 12.79
CA GLY A 342 -18.97 3.72 12.40
C GLY A 342 -18.97 2.24 11.99
N VAL A 343 -20.04 1.78 11.35
CA VAL A 343 -20.20 0.41 10.84
C VAL A 343 -18.99 0.02 9.99
N PHE A 344 -18.60 0.88 9.04
CA PHE A 344 -17.56 0.55 8.07
C PHE A 344 -16.14 0.72 8.63
N GLN A 345 -15.91 1.52 9.68
CA GLN A 345 -14.59 1.57 10.34
C GLN A 345 -14.44 0.56 11.48
N LYS A 346 -15.55 -0.05 11.96
CA LYS A 346 -15.55 -1.12 12.97
C LYS A 346 -15.50 -2.53 12.38
N LEU A 347 -16.26 -2.77 11.29
CA LEU A 347 -16.42 -4.10 10.69
C LEU A 347 -15.45 -4.37 9.53
N GLN A 348 -14.80 -3.35 8.98
CA GLN A 348 -13.73 -3.51 8.00
C GLN A 348 -12.40 -3.86 8.69
N PRO A 349 -11.56 -4.74 8.11
CA PRO A 349 -10.20 -4.97 8.59
C PRO A 349 -9.41 -3.66 8.69
N ALA A 350 -8.81 -3.42 9.87
CA ALA A 350 -8.26 -2.11 10.25
C ALA A 350 -7.31 -1.45 9.23
N ARG A 351 -6.58 -2.28 8.45
CA ARG A 351 -5.52 -1.91 7.48
C ARG A 351 -5.92 -0.88 6.42
N ARG A 352 -7.21 -0.61 6.19
CA ARG A 352 -7.71 0.40 5.23
C ARG A 352 -8.73 1.40 5.82
N THR A 353 -8.81 1.48 7.15
CA THR A 353 -9.84 2.27 7.84
C THR A 353 -9.35 3.67 8.24
N MET A 354 -10.26 4.65 8.25
CA MET A 354 -9.98 5.99 8.77
C MET A 354 -9.57 6.02 10.25
N SER A 355 -9.77 4.94 11.02
CA SER A 355 -9.38 4.86 12.44
C SER A 355 -7.86 5.04 12.64
N LEU A 356 -7.07 4.72 11.61
CA LEU A 356 -5.61 4.91 11.56
C LEU A 356 -5.19 6.33 11.12
N ALA A 357 -6.10 7.14 10.55
CA ALA A 357 -5.85 8.52 10.13
C ALA A 357 -5.79 9.51 11.31
N ARG A 358 -4.90 9.21 12.26
CA ARG A 358 -4.52 10.09 13.37
C ARG A 358 -3.64 11.21 12.85
N SER A 359 -4.11 12.44 12.99
CA SER A 359 -3.33 13.65 12.76
C SER A 359 -2.28 13.78 13.87
N TYR A 360 -1.03 13.40 13.58
CA TYR A 360 0.11 13.58 14.47
C TYR A 360 0.58 15.04 14.51
N PHE A 361 -0.27 15.93 15.01
CA PHE A 361 0.17 17.26 15.44
C PHE A 361 0.69 17.20 16.88
N LEU A 362 1.95 16.76 17.02
CA LEU A 362 2.78 17.30 18.09
C LEU A 362 3.08 18.75 17.72
N GLY A 363 2.23 19.67 18.20
CA GLY A 363 2.51 21.10 18.09
C GLY A 363 3.88 21.39 18.68
N THR A 364 4.73 22.08 17.93
CA THR A 364 6.11 22.42 18.29
C THR A 364 6.17 23.48 19.40
N ALA A 365 5.71 23.08 20.60
CA ALA A 365 6.03 23.77 21.84
C ALA A 365 7.52 23.53 22.15
N HIS A 366 8.39 24.44 21.69
CA HIS A 366 9.82 24.42 22.02
C HIS A 366 10.03 24.50 23.54
N THR A 367 10.22 23.36 24.18
CA THR A 367 10.89 23.28 25.48
C THR A 367 12.27 22.69 25.25
N LEU A 368 13.28 23.57 25.23
CA LEU A 368 14.66 23.22 24.93
C LEU A 368 15.29 22.46 26.12
N VAL A 369 15.04 21.15 26.22
CA VAL A 369 15.77 20.28 27.16
C VAL A 369 17.12 19.94 26.54
N GLY A 370 18.10 20.82 26.78
CA GLY A 370 19.47 20.61 26.32
C GLY A 370 20.11 19.39 26.98
N VAL A 371 20.34 18.32 26.22
CA VAL A 371 21.13 17.16 26.67
C VAL A 371 22.61 17.52 26.60
N GLY A 372 23.08 18.24 27.60
CA GLY A 372 24.51 18.50 27.80
C GLY A 372 25.22 17.24 28.26
N ALA A 373 26.01 16.62 27.37
CA ALA A 373 26.89 15.50 27.71
C ALA A 373 28.09 15.99 28.56
N LEU A 374 27.89 16.07 29.87
CA LEU A 374 28.95 16.40 30.83
C LEU A 374 29.63 15.12 31.33
N PHE A 375 30.87 14.92 30.88
CA PHE A 375 31.78 13.93 31.46
C PHE A 375 32.12 14.34 32.91
N ALA A 376 31.75 13.51 33.88
CA ALA A 376 32.14 13.66 35.28
C ALA A 376 32.82 12.35 35.76
N PRO A 377 34.02 12.42 36.38
CA PRO A 377 34.73 11.23 36.82
C PRO A 377 34.11 10.60 38.07
N LEU A 378 34.36 9.30 38.25
CA LEU A 378 33.89 8.48 39.36
C LEU A 378 34.34 9.02 40.74
N THR A 379 33.43 9.63 41.50
CA THR A 379 33.28 9.46 42.97
C THR A 379 32.08 10.26 43.51
N THR A 380 31.52 9.82 44.64
CA THR A 380 30.45 10.47 45.42
C THR A 380 29.04 10.39 44.84
N ALA A 381 28.21 9.51 45.43
CA ALA A 381 26.77 9.53 45.22
C ALA A 381 26.12 10.74 45.92
N ARG A 382 25.15 11.38 45.26
CA ARG A 382 24.21 12.34 45.89
C ARG A 382 22.79 12.07 45.42
N ILE A 383 21.88 11.90 46.38
CA ILE A 383 20.45 11.78 46.14
C ILE A 383 19.89 13.20 46.03
N PHE A 384 19.16 13.48 44.94
CA PHE A 384 18.31 14.66 44.85
C PHE A 384 16.88 14.21 44.58
N GLY A 385 16.03 14.32 45.61
CA GLY A 385 14.58 14.20 45.44
C GLY A 385 14.00 15.50 44.91
N VAL A 386 13.06 15.41 43.97
CA VAL A 386 12.26 16.55 43.49
C VAL A 386 10.82 16.37 43.95
N ALA A 387 10.22 17.45 44.43
CA ALA A 387 8.98 17.43 45.22
C ALA A 387 7.70 17.20 44.39
N ALA A 388 6.67 16.68 45.04
CA ALA A 388 5.35 16.47 44.47
C ALA A 388 4.54 17.79 44.34
N VAL A 389 3.71 17.88 43.31
CA VAL A 389 2.74 18.95 43.04
C VAL A 389 1.41 18.28 42.59
N PRO A 390 0.22 18.76 42.98
CA PRO A 390 -0.91 17.86 43.29
C PRO A 390 -1.85 17.55 42.11
N ALA A 391 -2.66 16.51 42.30
CA ALA A 391 -3.68 16.07 41.34
C ALA A 391 -4.89 17.03 41.28
N THR A 392 -5.31 17.35 40.05
CA THR A 392 -6.63 17.93 39.75
C THR A 392 -7.38 17.04 38.76
N ASN A 393 -8.66 16.82 39.03
CA ASN A 393 -9.46 15.75 38.42
C ASN A 393 -9.73 15.95 36.92
N PHE A 394 -9.48 14.91 36.11
CA PHE A 394 -10.25 14.63 34.90
C PHE A 394 -10.92 13.26 35.06
N VAL A 395 -12.25 13.25 35.08
CA VAL A 395 -13.06 12.02 35.12
C VAL A 395 -13.52 11.72 33.70
N THR A 396 -12.99 10.66 33.11
CA THR A 396 -13.57 10.04 31.92
C THR A 396 -13.79 8.56 32.20
N ARG A 397 -15.05 8.12 32.18
CA ARG A 397 -15.42 6.72 32.44
C ARG A 397 -14.90 5.83 31.31
N LEU A 398 -13.95 4.96 31.63
CA LEU A 398 -13.78 3.69 30.92
C LEU A 398 -14.73 2.66 31.55
N PHE A 399 -15.50 1.96 30.72
CA PHE A 399 -16.32 0.84 31.17
C PHE A 399 -15.41 -0.31 31.62
N GLY A 400 -15.70 -0.93 32.77
CA GLY A 400 -15.31 -2.32 33.02
C GLY A 400 -14.37 -2.63 34.20
N CYS A 401 -13.72 -1.67 34.84
CA CYS A 401 -12.88 -1.94 36.02
C CYS A 401 -13.31 -1.12 37.24
N ARG A 402 -13.65 -1.80 38.34
CA ARG A 402 -13.66 -1.21 39.69
C ARG A 402 -12.25 -1.32 40.27
N ASP A 403 -11.86 -0.31 41.03
CA ASP A 403 -10.73 -0.28 41.97
C ASP A 403 -9.33 -0.49 41.36
N LEU A 404 -8.75 0.60 40.83
CA LEU A 404 -7.29 0.74 40.70
C LEU A 404 -6.79 1.83 41.66
N VAL A 405 -6.23 1.41 42.80
CA VAL A 405 -5.55 2.30 43.75
C VAL A 405 -4.07 2.36 43.40
N LEU A 406 -3.62 3.46 42.78
CA LEU A 406 -2.18 3.72 42.59
C LEU A 406 -1.58 4.30 43.87
N GLY A 407 -1.28 3.42 44.83
CA GLY A 407 -0.55 3.75 46.05
C GLY A 407 0.96 3.83 45.81
N GLY A 408 1.52 5.04 45.77
CA GLY A 408 2.97 5.22 45.88
C GLY A 408 3.43 4.97 47.32
N GLY A 409 4.15 3.88 47.56
CA GLY A 409 4.68 3.49 48.87
C GLY A 409 6.15 3.15 48.82
N VAL A 410 6.94 3.71 49.75
CA VAL A 410 8.38 3.46 49.91
C VAL A 410 8.60 2.32 50.92
N LEU A 411 9.65 1.52 50.69
CA LEU A 411 10.33 0.51 51.54
C LEU A 411 10.46 -0.85 50.77
N ALA A 412 11.56 -1.60 50.85
CA ALA A 412 12.69 -1.51 51.78
C ALA A 412 14.06 -1.64 51.09
N THR A 413 15.11 -1.16 51.77
CA THR A 413 16.52 -1.38 51.42
C THR A 413 16.92 -2.85 51.59
N VAL A 414 17.47 -3.45 50.52
CA VAL A 414 18.19 -4.73 50.60
C VAL A 414 19.64 -4.50 50.18
N THR A 415 20.55 -4.52 51.15
CA THR A 415 21.99 -4.58 50.89
C THR A 415 22.39 -6.00 50.50
N ALA A 416 22.80 -6.18 49.24
CA ALA A 416 23.40 -7.42 48.75
C ALA A 416 24.94 -7.26 48.64
N PRO A 417 25.75 -8.31 48.90
CA PRO A 417 27.21 -8.22 48.77
C PRO A 417 27.67 -8.04 47.33
N THR A 418 28.85 -7.44 47.16
CA THR A 418 29.52 -7.30 45.87
C THR A 418 29.98 -8.64 45.31
N GLU A 419 29.26 -9.19 44.34
CA GLU A 419 29.79 -9.70 43.06
C GLU A 419 28.63 -10.08 42.09
N GLN A 420 28.90 -10.07 40.79
CA GLN A 420 27.94 -10.15 39.66
C GLN A 420 27.04 -8.93 39.43
N ARG A 421 27.40 -8.12 38.41
CA ARG A 421 26.47 -7.16 37.78
C ARG A 421 25.44 -7.92 36.94
N ARG A 422 24.16 -7.87 37.31
CA ARG A 422 23.04 -8.22 36.42
C ARG A 422 22.26 -6.96 36.09
N ILE A 423 22.15 -6.64 34.80
CA ILE A 423 21.24 -5.58 34.32
C ILE A 423 19.85 -6.23 34.19
N VAL A 424 18.87 -5.71 34.93
CA VAL A 424 17.47 -6.11 34.77
C VAL A 424 16.77 -5.01 33.96
N LEU A 425 16.49 -5.32 32.69
CA LEU A 425 15.61 -4.50 31.86
C LEU A 425 14.16 -4.95 32.08
N LEU A 426 13.37 -4.11 32.76
CA LEU A 426 11.93 -4.26 32.87
C LEU A 426 11.26 -3.63 31.65
N ALA A 427 10.96 -4.44 30.65
CA ALA A 427 10.05 -4.08 29.57
C ALA A 427 8.60 -4.33 30.02
N ALA A 428 7.83 -3.26 30.20
CA ALA A 428 6.40 -3.36 30.49
C ALA A 428 5.62 -3.55 29.18
N ASN A 429 5.20 -4.78 28.89
CA ASN A 429 4.28 -5.06 27.79
C ASN A 429 2.84 -4.77 28.22
N ILE A 430 2.19 -3.82 27.54
CA ILE A 430 0.73 -3.65 27.61
C ILE A 430 0.12 -4.61 26.59
N ILE A 431 -0.49 -5.69 27.07
CA ILE A 431 -1.27 -6.65 26.27
C ILE A 431 -2.74 -6.42 26.61
N ASN A 432 -3.57 -6.11 25.61
CA ASN A 432 -5.01 -6.25 25.72
C ASN A 432 -5.40 -7.70 25.40
N ALA A 433 -6.09 -8.37 26.34
CA ALA A 433 -6.66 -9.70 26.16
C ALA A 433 -7.75 -9.69 25.06
N ILE A 434 -8.01 -10.79 24.35
CA ILE A 434 -8.76 -12.01 24.77
C ILE A 434 -8.36 -13.14 23.78
N ASP A 435 -8.18 -14.43 24.09
CA ASP A 435 -7.97 -15.24 25.32
C ASP A 435 -7.73 -16.72 24.87
N VAL A 436 -7.20 -17.70 25.62
CA VAL A 436 -6.71 -17.83 27.01
C VAL A 436 -5.35 -18.57 26.96
N PHE A 437 -4.43 -18.32 27.90
CA PHE A 437 -3.36 -19.27 28.28
C PHE A 437 -3.54 -19.74 29.73
N SER A 438 -3.59 -21.04 29.97
CA SER A 438 -3.35 -21.61 31.31
C SER A 438 -1.90 -22.11 31.38
N GLY A 439 -1.14 -21.58 32.35
CA GLY A 439 0.28 -21.91 32.50
C GLY A 439 0.55 -22.96 33.57
N LEU A 440 1.80 -23.44 33.60
CA LEU A 440 2.42 -23.90 34.84
C LEU A 440 3.91 -23.55 34.82
N VAL A 441 4.40 -22.99 35.92
CA VAL A 441 5.84 -22.79 36.17
C VAL A 441 6.28 -23.85 37.16
N CYS A 442 7.30 -24.62 36.82
CA CYS A 442 8.11 -25.39 37.77
C CYS A 442 9.59 -25.17 37.46
N TYR A 443 10.37 -24.82 38.48
CA TYR A 443 11.83 -24.79 38.46
C TYR A 443 12.36 -26.03 39.16
N ALA A 444 13.29 -26.76 38.53
CA ALA A 444 14.23 -27.65 39.20
C ALA A 444 15.42 -27.92 38.26
N GLU A 445 16.59 -28.16 38.84
CA GLU A 445 17.86 -28.39 38.14
C GLU A 445 17.93 -29.81 37.55
N GLY A 446 18.74 -30.01 36.50
CA GLY A 446 19.27 -31.32 36.15
C GLY A 446 18.99 -31.82 34.72
N ASN A 447 20.10 -32.08 34.01
CA ASN A 447 20.28 -32.97 32.85
C ASN A 447 19.05 -33.59 32.13
N LEU A 448 18.90 -33.15 30.87
CA LEU A 448 18.65 -33.96 29.66
C LEU A 448 17.33 -34.73 29.44
N THR A 449 17.02 -34.76 28.14
CA THR A 449 16.28 -35.78 27.36
C THR A 449 14.75 -35.81 27.30
N ARG A 450 14.30 -35.92 26.02
CA ARG A 450 13.00 -36.38 25.49
C ARG A 450 11.81 -35.42 25.57
N LYS A 451 11.52 -34.78 24.42
CA LYS A 451 10.15 -34.41 24.03
C LYS A 451 9.32 -35.69 23.84
N ALA A 452 8.10 -35.72 24.36
CA ALA A 452 7.12 -36.76 24.08
C ALA A 452 5.87 -36.18 23.42
N LEU A 453 5.39 -36.94 22.46
CA LEU A 453 4.35 -36.70 21.46
C LEU A 453 2.92 -36.77 22.04
N ILE A 454 1.98 -35.99 21.48
CA ILE A 454 0.56 -36.38 21.34
C ILE A 454 0.13 -36.13 19.89
N LEU A 455 -0.67 -37.05 19.33
CA LEU A 455 -1.10 -37.14 17.92
C LEU A 455 -2.63 -37.25 17.82
N GLY A 456 -3.15 -36.97 16.61
CA GLY A 456 -4.45 -37.45 16.11
C GLY A 456 -5.43 -36.33 15.78
N SER A 457 -6.13 -36.32 14.64
CA SER A 457 -6.25 -37.26 13.50
C SER A 457 -6.57 -36.44 12.25
N GLY A 458 -6.08 -36.71 11.03
CA GLY A 458 -6.32 -37.88 10.16
C GLY A 458 -6.92 -37.36 8.82
N GLY A 459 -6.62 -37.88 7.62
CA GLY A 459 -5.84 -39.07 7.25
C GLY A 459 -5.09 -38.92 5.89
N ALA A 460 -4.55 -40.04 5.40
CA ALA A 460 -3.49 -40.12 4.39
C ALA A 460 -3.99 -40.14 2.91
N THR A 461 -3.13 -40.09 1.88
CA THR A 461 -2.37 -41.27 1.38
C THR A 461 -1.20 -40.87 0.43
N LEU A 462 -0.14 -41.69 0.41
CA LEU A 462 1.09 -41.55 -0.42
C LEU A 462 1.03 -42.38 -1.72
N ALA A 463 1.70 -41.91 -2.79
CA ALA A 463 2.24 -42.75 -3.88
C ALA A 463 3.35 -42.04 -4.68
N PHE A 464 4.31 -42.80 -5.24
CA PHE A 464 5.43 -42.33 -6.08
C PHE A 464 5.14 -42.60 -7.59
N THR A 465 5.89 -42.18 -8.63
CA THR A 465 7.30 -41.73 -8.76
C THR A 465 7.49 -40.91 -10.06
N LEU A 466 8.73 -40.44 -10.34
CA LEU A 466 9.24 -39.83 -11.60
C LEU A 466 8.81 -38.37 -11.89
N GLY A 467 9.67 -37.47 -12.33
CA GLY A 467 11.12 -37.56 -12.63
C GLY A 467 11.51 -36.51 -13.67
N MET A 468 12.51 -35.66 -13.40
CA MET A 468 13.03 -34.70 -14.38
C MET A 468 13.75 -35.41 -15.53
N PHE A 469 13.64 -34.85 -16.73
CA PHE A 469 14.61 -35.08 -17.81
C PHE A 469 14.96 -33.75 -18.50
N GLU A 470 16.18 -33.26 -18.25
CA GLU A 470 16.92 -32.52 -19.27
C GLU A 470 17.62 -33.54 -20.16
N ALA A 471 17.57 -33.35 -21.49
CA ALA A 471 18.29 -34.20 -22.44
C ALA A 471 19.72 -33.66 -22.62
N GLY A 472 20.75 -34.42 -22.24
CA GLY A 472 22.12 -33.88 -22.24
C GLY A 472 23.31 -34.83 -22.16
N ALA A 473 23.15 -36.16 -22.05
CA ALA A 473 24.26 -37.12 -22.18
C ALA A 473 23.77 -38.56 -22.49
N LEU A 474 23.73 -38.88 -23.79
CA LEU A 474 23.53 -40.21 -24.44
C LEU A 474 22.54 -41.19 -23.78
#